data_AF-A0A973DX80-F1
#
_entry.id   AF-A0A973DX80-F1
#
_cell.length_a   1.000
_cell.length_b   1.000
_cell.length_c   1.000
_cell.angle_alpha   90.00
_cell.angle_beta   90.00
_cell.angle_gamma   90.00
#
_symmetry.space_group_name_H-M   'P 1'
#
loop_
_entity.id
_entity.type
_entity.pdbx_description
1 polymer ?
#
loop_
_entity_poly.entity_id
_entity_poly.type
_entity_poly.pdbx_seq_one_letter_code
_entity_poly.pdbx_strand_id
1 'polypeptide(L)'
;MSFRFFSDKNRSVHLGPYPLERFARGGQPDLSTLAPFEPMSFHRPEDPQNLVNAMDDYQAMMDVIRDGVVNPTQSTIPEDGTARAEHLKSFGYFSDAAMVGAGKLHDDVRLKTPVTNPAIDRLAEALRTRQTKTLASGIDMIMADLKESIEAPPA
;
A
#
# COMPACT_ATOMS: atom_id res chain seq x y z
N MET A 1 -8.91 -9.30 28.20
CA MET A 1 -9.16 -7.95 28.77
C MET A 1 -8.71 -6.93 27.74
N SER A 2 -9.64 -6.15 27.17
CA SER A 2 -9.44 -5.33 25.95
C SER A 2 -9.06 -3.86 26.23
N PHE A 3 -8.60 -3.51 27.43
CA PHE A 3 -8.33 -2.12 27.79
C PHE A 3 -6.84 -1.85 28.00
N ARG A 4 -6.35 -0.73 27.45
CA ARG A 4 -4.99 -0.23 27.69
C ARG A 4 -4.91 0.27 29.14
N PHE A 5 -4.02 -0.31 29.94
CA PHE A 5 -3.82 0.05 31.35
C PHE A 5 -3.05 1.37 31.53
N PHE A 6 -2.19 1.74 30.59
CA PHE A 6 -1.38 2.95 30.64
C PHE A 6 -1.72 3.86 29.46
N SER A 7 -1.73 5.17 29.72
CA SER A 7 -1.91 6.19 28.67
C SER A 7 -0.68 6.23 27.76
N ASP A 8 -0.93 6.44 26.47
CA ASP A 8 0.06 6.67 25.43
C ASP A 8 0.23 8.17 25.09
N LYS A 9 -0.29 9.09 25.92
CA LYS A 9 -0.18 10.54 25.71
C LYS A 9 1.25 11.02 25.41
N ASN A 10 2.25 10.39 26.04
CA ASN A 10 3.66 10.74 25.89
C ASN A 10 4.40 9.84 24.89
N ARG A 11 3.70 8.96 24.18
CA ARG A 11 4.27 8.10 23.14
C ARG A 11 4.10 8.79 21.80
N SER A 12 5.21 9.07 21.13
CA SER A 12 5.17 9.61 19.77
C SER A 12 4.51 8.64 18.81
N VAL A 13 3.67 9.16 17.90
CA VAL A 13 2.86 8.36 16.97
C VAL A 13 3.70 7.41 16.12
N HIS A 14 4.90 7.83 15.69
CA HIS A 14 5.83 7.01 14.90
C HIS A 14 6.31 5.73 15.60
N LEU A 15 6.08 5.56 16.91
CA LEU A 15 6.40 4.35 17.65
C LEU A 15 5.27 3.30 17.59
N GLY A 16 4.09 3.66 17.10
CA GLY A 16 2.98 2.72 16.91
C GLY A 16 2.38 2.15 18.20
N PRO A 17 1.40 1.22 18.10
CA PRO A 17 0.72 0.67 19.27
C PRO A 17 1.55 -0.41 20.00
N TYR A 18 2.45 -1.09 19.30
CA TYR A 18 3.30 -2.13 19.86
C TYR A 18 4.67 -1.57 20.27
N PRO A 19 5.27 -2.05 21.38
CA PRO A 19 6.54 -1.55 21.87
C PRO A 19 7.73 -2.13 21.08
N LEU A 20 7.75 -1.90 19.76
CA LEU A 20 8.75 -2.46 18.84
C LEU A 20 10.17 -2.02 19.19
N GLU A 21 10.32 -0.87 19.85
CA GLU A 21 11.60 -0.37 20.35
C GLU A 21 12.26 -1.25 21.41
N ARG A 22 11.51 -2.18 22.03
CA ARG A 22 12.01 -3.09 23.06
C ARG A 22 12.60 -4.39 22.48
N PHE A 23 12.40 -4.66 21.19
CA PHE A 23 12.99 -5.84 20.57
C PHE A 23 14.50 -5.64 20.34
N ALA A 24 15.26 -6.71 20.52
CA ALA A 24 16.66 -6.73 20.13
C ALA A 24 16.80 -6.49 18.61
N ARG A 25 17.70 -5.59 18.22
CA ARG A 25 18.02 -5.32 16.81
C ARG A 25 19.24 -6.13 16.41
N GLY A 26 19.19 -6.74 15.24
CA GLY A 26 20.28 -7.54 14.67
C GLY A 26 20.64 -7.09 13.26
N GLY A 27 21.64 -7.75 12.67
CA GLY A 27 21.97 -7.59 11.26
C GLY A 27 20.90 -8.21 10.34
N GLN A 28 21.10 -8.03 9.04
CA GLN A 28 20.25 -8.62 8.00
C GLN A 28 20.23 -10.16 8.15
N PRO A 29 19.05 -10.80 8.23
CA PRO A 29 18.96 -12.26 8.23
C PRO A 29 19.32 -12.84 6.86
N ASP A 30 19.71 -14.11 6.83
CA ASP A 30 19.87 -14.86 5.59
C ASP A 30 18.49 -15.03 4.92
N LEU A 31 18.30 -14.37 3.77
CA LEU A 31 17.05 -14.40 3.02
C LEU A 31 16.91 -15.66 2.15
N SER A 32 17.97 -16.47 2.00
CA SER A 32 17.93 -17.70 1.20
C SER A 32 17.00 -18.77 1.80
N THR A 33 16.62 -18.60 3.08
CA THR A 33 15.69 -19.51 3.78
C THR A 33 14.22 -19.14 3.58
N LEU A 34 13.91 -18.05 2.89
CA LEU A 34 12.52 -17.63 2.64
C LEU A 34 11.91 -18.45 1.50
N ALA A 35 10.59 -18.64 1.56
CA ALA A 35 9.85 -19.21 0.45
C ALA A 35 10.02 -18.35 -0.81
N PRO A 36 10.10 -18.95 -2.00
CA PRO A 36 10.04 -18.21 -3.25
C PRO A 36 8.80 -17.33 -3.31
N PHE A 37 8.93 -16.16 -3.92
CA PHE A 37 7.81 -15.25 -4.12
C PHE A 37 6.75 -15.88 -5.03
N GLU A 38 5.50 -15.84 -4.60
CA GLU A 38 4.33 -16.22 -5.39
C GLU A 38 3.37 -15.02 -5.49
N PRO A 39 2.92 -14.66 -6.70
CA PRO A 39 1.91 -13.62 -6.87
C PRO A 39 0.60 -13.95 -6.14
N MET A 40 0.04 -12.97 -5.45
CA MET A 40 -1.28 -13.11 -4.83
C MET A 40 -2.37 -13.19 -5.92
N SER A 41 -3.23 -14.21 -5.86
CA SER A 41 -4.40 -14.34 -6.72
C SER A 41 -5.68 -14.06 -5.94
N PHE A 42 -6.55 -13.23 -6.52
CA PHE A 42 -7.90 -12.96 -6.01
C PHE A 42 -8.98 -13.75 -6.76
N HIS A 43 -8.57 -14.72 -7.58
CA HIS A 43 -9.47 -15.53 -8.39
C HIS A 43 -9.40 -17.00 -7.98
N ARG A 44 -10.54 -17.55 -7.54
CA ARG A 44 -10.74 -18.95 -7.12
C ARG A 44 -11.97 -19.55 -7.83
N PRO A 45 -11.81 -20.00 -9.08
CA PRO A 45 -12.92 -20.52 -9.88
C PRO A 45 -13.50 -21.81 -9.31
N GLU A 46 -12.70 -22.59 -8.59
CA GLU A 46 -13.11 -23.81 -7.89
C GLU A 46 -13.98 -23.56 -6.65
N ASP A 47 -14.00 -22.33 -6.13
CA ASP A 47 -14.83 -21.91 -5.00
C ASP A 47 -15.51 -20.55 -5.29
N PRO A 48 -16.58 -20.53 -6.10
CA PRO A 48 -17.20 -19.28 -6.56
C PRO A 48 -17.78 -18.41 -5.44
N GLN A 49 -18.13 -19.00 -4.30
CA GLN A 49 -18.70 -18.28 -3.16
C GLN A 49 -17.63 -17.68 -2.24
N ASN A 50 -16.35 -17.92 -2.54
CA ASN A 50 -15.25 -17.37 -1.77
C ASN A 50 -15.23 -15.84 -1.83
N LEU A 51 -15.11 -15.20 -0.66
CA LEU A 51 -15.05 -13.73 -0.55
C LEU A 51 -13.90 -13.14 -1.39
N VAL A 52 -12.80 -13.87 -1.57
CA VAL A 52 -11.64 -13.38 -2.31
C VAL A 52 -11.99 -12.95 -3.74
N ASN A 53 -12.95 -13.63 -4.38
CA ASN A 53 -13.39 -13.32 -5.74
C ASN A 53 -14.01 -11.91 -5.84
N ALA A 54 -14.63 -11.42 -4.77
CA ALA A 54 -15.20 -10.08 -4.71
C ALA A 54 -14.15 -8.99 -4.42
N MET A 55 -12.94 -9.36 -3.99
CA MET A 55 -11.86 -8.42 -3.70
C MET A 55 -11.04 -8.05 -4.95
N ASP A 56 -11.15 -8.81 -6.03
CA ASP A 56 -10.36 -8.65 -7.26
C ASP A 56 -10.45 -7.23 -7.85
N ASP A 57 -11.67 -6.69 -7.98
CA ASP A 57 -11.90 -5.34 -8.51
C ASP A 57 -11.28 -4.25 -7.61
N TYR A 58 -11.40 -4.40 -6.29
CA TYR A 58 -10.83 -3.44 -5.33
C TYR A 58 -9.31 -3.49 -5.34
N GLN A 59 -8.73 -4.69 -5.43
CA GLN A 59 -7.29 -4.82 -5.55
C GLN A 59 -6.77 -4.22 -6.86
N ALA A 60 -7.49 -4.44 -7.98
CA ALA A 60 -7.13 -3.82 -9.25
C ALA A 60 -7.12 -2.29 -9.16
N MET A 61 -8.13 -1.68 -8.51
CA MET A 61 -8.16 -0.23 -8.28
C MET A 61 -6.95 0.24 -7.44
N MET A 62 -6.64 -0.48 -6.36
CA MET A 62 -5.50 -0.16 -5.49
C MET A 62 -4.16 -0.33 -6.20
N ASP A 63 -4.04 -1.31 -7.10
CA ASP A 63 -2.81 -1.57 -7.87
C ASP A 63 -2.56 -0.50 -8.92
N VAL A 64 -3.61 0.03 -9.56
CA VAL A 64 -3.50 1.13 -10.53
C VAL A 64 -2.90 2.39 -9.88
N ILE A 65 -3.33 2.73 -8.67
CA ILE A 65 -2.89 3.96 -7.97
C ILE A 65 -1.55 3.78 -7.23
N ARG A 66 -0.84 2.65 -7.40
CA ARG A 66 0.51 2.46 -6.83
C ARG A 66 1.56 3.31 -7.53
N ASP A 67 1.28 3.69 -8.77
CA ASP A 67 2.08 4.59 -9.56
C ASP A 67 1.21 5.76 -10.03
N GLY A 68 1.83 6.82 -10.52
CA GLY A 68 1.08 7.98 -10.99
C GLY A 68 1.95 9.20 -11.23
N VAL A 69 1.30 10.28 -11.64
CA VAL A 69 1.96 11.54 -11.97
C VAL A 69 2.56 12.14 -10.69
N VAL A 70 3.88 12.35 -10.71
CA VAL A 70 4.58 13.06 -9.63
C VAL A 70 4.17 14.53 -9.66
N ASN A 71 3.66 15.05 -8.54
CA ASN A 71 3.30 16.46 -8.43
C ASN A 71 4.55 17.34 -8.68
N PRO A 72 4.52 18.26 -9.68
CA PRO A 72 5.67 19.11 -9.98
C PRO A 72 5.94 20.15 -8.89
N THR A 73 4.95 20.45 -8.04
CA THR A 73 5.10 21.36 -6.91
C THR A 73 5.79 20.65 -5.76
N GLN A 74 6.99 21.10 -5.42
CA GLN A 74 7.72 20.57 -4.27
C GLN A 74 7.09 21.03 -2.96
N SER A 75 6.77 20.07 -2.09
CA SER A 75 6.35 20.35 -0.72
C SER A 75 7.57 20.54 0.18
N THR A 76 7.43 21.36 1.22
CA THR A 76 8.45 21.47 2.27
C THR A 76 8.55 20.16 3.04
N ILE A 77 9.71 19.50 2.98
CA ILE A 77 10.00 18.26 3.71
C ILE A 77 11.24 18.42 4.60
N PRO A 78 11.34 17.71 5.73
CA PRO A 78 12.53 17.74 6.57
C PRO A 78 13.77 17.25 5.81
N GLU A 79 14.92 17.91 5.97
CA GLU A 79 16.18 17.43 5.39
C GLU A 79 16.70 16.16 6.07
N ASP A 80 16.48 16.04 7.38
CA ASP A 80 16.87 14.86 8.15
C ASP A 80 16.07 13.61 7.74
N GLY A 81 16.79 12.57 7.36
CA GLY A 81 16.19 11.28 6.99
C GLY A 81 15.49 10.59 8.15
N THR A 82 15.89 10.85 9.40
CA THR A 82 15.23 10.30 10.59
C THR A 82 13.85 10.93 10.76
N ALA A 83 13.77 12.26 10.73
CA ALA A 83 12.49 12.98 10.76
C ALA A 83 11.54 12.53 9.63
N ARG A 84 12.04 12.33 8.40
CA ARG A 84 11.22 11.78 7.30
C ARG A 84 10.70 10.38 7.61
N ALA A 85 11.54 9.50 8.15
CA ALA A 85 11.13 8.15 8.52
C ALA A 85 10.08 8.16 9.64
N GLU A 86 10.19 9.06 10.61
CA GLU A 86 9.20 9.22 11.68
C GLU A 86 7.85 9.74 11.14
N HIS A 87 7.87 10.70 10.21
CA HIS A 87 6.67 11.19 9.55
C HIS A 87 5.96 10.08 8.77
N LEU A 88 6.70 9.31 7.97
CA LEU A 88 6.14 8.19 7.19
C LEU A 88 5.60 7.07 8.09
N LYS A 89 6.29 6.74 9.18
CA LYS A 89 5.78 5.79 10.18
C LYS A 89 4.48 6.28 10.82
N SER A 90 4.43 7.56 11.18
CA SER A 90 3.22 8.17 11.75
C SER A 90 2.05 8.10 10.78
N PHE A 91 2.29 8.36 9.49
CA PHE A 91 1.28 8.21 8.45
C PHE A 91 0.81 6.75 8.31
N GLY A 92 1.74 5.78 8.30
CA GLY A 92 1.37 4.36 8.26
C GLY A 92 0.47 3.95 9.43
N TYR A 93 0.77 4.40 10.66
CA TYR A 93 -0.10 4.15 11.82
C TYR A 93 -1.43 4.89 11.76
N PHE A 94 -1.47 6.09 11.19
CA PHE A 94 -2.71 6.81 10.91
C PHE A 94 -3.58 6.05 9.90
N SER A 95 -2.97 5.36 8.94
CA SER A 95 -3.62 4.45 7.97
C SER A 95 -3.79 3.01 8.49
N ASP A 96 -3.85 2.82 9.81
CA ASP A 96 -4.13 1.55 10.48
C ASP A 96 -3.09 0.42 10.25
N ALA A 97 -1.86 0.74 9.84
CA ALA A 97 -0.80 -0.25 9.77
C ALA A 97 -0.47 -0.83 11.15
N ALA A 98 -0.39 -2.15 11.28
CA ALA A 98 -0.07 -2.80 12.56
C ALA A 98 1.38 -2.54 12.99
N MET A 99 2.33 -2.55 12.04
CA MET A 99 3.75 -2.28 12.26
C MET A 99 4.32 -1.56 11.05
N VAL A 100 5.19 -0.56 11.28
CA VAL A 100 5.84 0.19 10.19
C VAL A 100 7.36 0.22 10.38
N GLY A 101 8.07 -0.18 9.33
CA GLY A 101 9.53 -0.14 9.24
C GLY A 101 10.00 0.79 8.12
N ALA A 102 11.25 1.23 8.20
CA ALA A 102 11.92 1.96 7.13
C ALA A 102 13.34 1.40 6.99
N GLY A 103 13.77 1.16 5.75
CA GLY A 103 15.05 0.55 5.44
C GLY A 103 15.48 0.88 4.01
N LYS A 104 16.72 0.50 3.68
CA LYS A 104 17.23 0.66 2.32
C LYS A 104 16.58 -0.40 1.42
N LEU A 105 16.15 0.02 0.23
CA LEU A 105 15.76 -0.90 -0.83
C LEU A 105 17.04 -1.29 -1.59
N HIS A 106 17.42 -2.55 -1.51
CA HIS A 106 18.58 -3.09 -2.23
C HIS A 106 18.13 -3.58 -3.61
N ASP A 107 19.00 -3.52 -4.62
CA ASP A 107 18.63 -3.89 -6.00
C ASP A 107 18.27 -5.38 -6.15
N ASP A 108 18.78 -6.24 -5.27
CA ASP A 108 18.52 -7.67 -5.23
C ASP A 108 17.10 -8.03 -4.75
N VAL A 109 16.36 -7.09 -4.18
CA VAL A 109 14.95 -7.29 -3.78
C VAL A 109 13.96 -6.97 -4.90
N ARG A 110 14.43 -6.45 -6.05
CA ARG A 110 13.57 -6.19 -7.21
C ARG A 110 13.43 -7.47 -8.05
N LEU A 111 12.20 -7.80 -8.42
CA LEU A 111 11.94 -8.91 -9.34
C LEU A 111 12.55 -8.60 -10.71
N LYS A 112 13.22 -9.60 -11.31
CA LYS A 112 13.75 -9.49 -12.68
C LYS A 112 12.64 -9.31 -13.70
N THR A 113 11.51 -9.97 -13.47
CA THR A 113 10.28 -9.83 -14.27
C THR A 113 9.19 -9.32 -13.35
N PRO A 114 8.64 -8.12 -13.61
CA PRO A 114 7.51 -7.59 -12.84
C PRO A 114 6.28 -8.48 -12.95
N VAL A 115 5.39 -8.39 -11.97
CA VAL A 115 4.06 -9.00 -12.00
C VAL A 115 3.05 -7.91 -12.29
N THR A 116 2.23 -8.13 -13.30
CA THR A 116 1.10 -7.26 -13.62
C THR A 116 -0.19 -7.92 -13.17
N ASN A 117 -1.05 -7.15 -12.49
CA ASN A 117 -2.37 -7.61 -12.12
C ASN A 117 -3.27 -7.65 -13.38
N PRO A 118 -3.73 -8.83 -13.84
CA PRO A 118 -4.53 -8.96 -15.06
C PRO A 118 -5.93 -8.35 -14.93
N ALA A 119 -6.41 -8.10 -13.70
CA ALA A 119 -7.70 -7.45 -13.49
C ALA A 119 -7.69 -5.95 -13.84
N ILE A 120 -6.52 -5.32 -13.95
CA ILE A 120 -6.38 -3.91 -14.34
C ILE A 120 -6.97 -3.67 -15.74
N ASP A 121 -6.73 -4.57 -16.69
CA ASP A 121 -7.26 -4.42 -18.06
C ASP A 121 -8.80 -4.45 -18.07
N ARG A 122 -9.40 -5.35 -17.27
CA ARG A 122 -10.85 -5.43 -17.11
C ARG A 122 -11.41 -4.18 -16.45
N LEU A 123 -10.72 -3.66 -15.43
CA LEU A 123 -11.07 -2.43 -14.75
C LEU A 123 -11.02 -1.22 -15.70
N ALA A 124 -9.95 -1.11 -16.51
CA ALA A 124 -9.80 -0.04 -17.50
C ALA A 124 -10.96 -0.02 -18.50
N GLU A 125 -11.36 -1.19 -19.02
CA GLU A 125 -12.52 -1.28 -19.92
C GLU A 125 -13.83 -0.93 -19.20
N ALA A 126 -14.01 -1.38 -17.96
CA ALA A 126 -15.18 -1.03 -17.16
C ALA A 126 -15.27 0.49 -16.89
N LEU A 127 -14.15 1.17 -16.63
CA LEU A 127 -14.12 2.62 -16.39
C LEU A 127 -14.37 3.44 -17.66
N ARG A 128 -13.91 2.96 -18.82
CA ARG A 128 -14.21 3.60 -20.12
C ARG A 128 -15.68 3.52 -20.48
N THR A 129 -16.34 2.42 -20.13
CA THR A 129 -17.70 2.09 -20.55
C THR A 129 -18.78 2.45 -19.53
N ARG A 130 -18.43 2.56 -18.23
CA ARG A 130 -19.39 2.88 -17.15
C ARG A 130 -19.28 4.33 -16.72
N GLN A 131 -20.39 5.05 -16.85
CA GLN A 131 -20.53 6.38 -16.26
C GLN A 131 -20.93 6.25 -14.79
N THR A 132 -19.97 6.29 -13.88
CA THR A 132 -20.24 6.28 -12.43
C THR A 132 -20.70 7.67 -12.00
N LYS A 133 -22.02 7.84 -11.83
CA LYS A 133 -22.58 8.98 -11.09
C LYS A 133 -22.70 8.57 -9.64
N THR A 134 -21.83 9.11 -8.80
CA THR A 134 -21.91 8.88 -7.35
C THR A 134 -22.44 10.14 -6.67
N LEU A 135 -23.08 9.98 -5.52
CA LEU A 135 -23.55 11.11 -4.69
C LEU A 135 -22.50 11.49 -3.62
N ALA A 136 -21.30 10.91 -3.70
CA ALA A 136 -20.24 11.09 -2.72
C ALA A 136 -19.02 11.72 -3.41
N SER A 137 -18.74 13.00 -3.11
CA SER A 137 -17.68 13.77 -3.76
C SER A 137 -16.29 13.11 -3.70
N GLY A 138 -16.02 12.29 -2.68
CA GLY A 138 -14.77 11.56 -2.55
C GLY A 138 -14.59 10.42 -3.55
N ILE A 139 -15.68 9.76 -3.97
CA ILE A 139 -15.58 8.66 -4.94
C ILE A 139 -15.31 9.20 -6.33
N ASP A 140 -15.91 10.34 -6.69
CA ASP A 140 -15.69 10.94 -8.01
C ASP A 140 -14.23 11.38 -8.21
N MET A 141 -13.56 11.86 -7.15
CA MET A 141 -12.14 12.21 -7.18
C MET A 141 -11.26 10.96 -7.36
N ILE A 142 -11.53 9.89 -6.60
CA ILE A 142 -10.81 8.61 -6.75
C ILE A 142 -10.98 8.06 -8.18
N MET A 143 -12.18 8.15 -8.74
CA MET A 143 -12.45 7.66 -10.10
C MET A 143 -11.77 8.53 -11.17
N ALA A 144 -11.62 9.83 -10.94
CA ALA A 144 -10.84 10.72 -11.80
C ALA A 144 -9.34 10.37 -11.76
N ASP A 145 -8.77 10.25 -10.56
CA ASP A 145 -7.36 9.87 -10.35
C ASP A 145 -7.06 8.49 -10.95
N LEU A 146 -8.00 7.54 -10.80
CA LEU A 146 -7.90 6.19 -11.37
C LEU A 146 -7.89 6.23 -12.90
N LYS A 147 -8.72 7.09 -13.51
CA LYS A 147 -8.74 7.25 -14.97
C LYS A 147 -7.44 7.88 -15.49
N GLU A 148 -6.94 8.90 -14.81
CA GLU A 148 -5.65 9.54 -15.16
C GLU A 148 -4.50 8.54 -15.05
N SER A 149 -4.50 7.72 -14.00
CA SER A 149 -3.46 6.69 -13.76
C SER A 149 -3.45 5.59 -14.84
N ILE A 150 -4.62 5.20 -15.36
CA ILE A 150 -4.72 4.20 -16.45
C ILE A 150 -4.24 4.77 -17.80
N GLU A 151 -4.40 6.08 -18.01
CA GLU A 151 -3.97 6.75 -19.24
C GLU A 151 -2.47 7.13 -19.21
N ALA A 152 -1.83 7.08 -18.04
CA ALA A 152 -0.41 7.34 -17.88
C ALA A 152 0.46 6.21 -18.47
N PRO A 153 1.61 6.53 -19.10
CA PRO A 153 2.57 5.51 -19.53
C PRO A 153 3.10 4.74 -18.32
N PRO A 154 3.28 3.41 -18.41
CA PRO A 154 3.94 2.65 -17.34
C PRO A 154 5.38 3.13 -17.15
N ALA A 155 5.81 3.26 -15.88
CA ALA A 155 7.17 3.64 -15.50
C ALA A 155 8.22 2.55 -15.77
#